data_AF-A0A3N1HUB0-F1
#
_entry.id   AF-A0A3N1HUB0-F1
#
_cell.length_a   1.000
_cell.length_b   1.000
_cell.length_c   1.000
_cell.angle_alpha   90.00
_cell.angle_beta   90.00
_cell.angle_gamma   90.00
#
_symmetry.space_group_name_H-M   'P 1'
#
loop_
_entity.id
_entity.type
_entity.pdbx_description
1 polymer ?
#
loop_
_entity_poly.entity_id
_entity_poly.type
_entity_poly.pdbx_seq_one_letter_code
_entity_poly.pdbx_strand_id
1 'polypeptide(L)'
;MPRKKTRRVDLPEGPTSSPHPDGEQLLQDAIPRALTLAGSIRDEGHEAVAAVTADLTRDELVALAVALAAMVDVDAPASDLLAWVDEPEPTPAQLRAWHAAWKRGEQDDVTREGERLYQAWRHREQRARFVAAS
;
A
#
# COMPACT_ATOMS: atom_id res chain seq x y z
N MET A 1 -5.46 -50.24 28.26
CA MET A 1 -5.51 -48.92 27.59
C MET A 1 -4.36 -48.06 28.09
N PRO A 2 -3.34 -47.73 27.27
CA PRO A 2 -2.21 -46.93 27.73
C PRO A 2 -2.47 -45.43 27.50
N ARG A 3 -2.32 -44.62 28.57
CA ARG A 3 -2.40 -43.16 28.52
C ARG A 3 -1.14 -42.60 27.85
N LYS A 4 -1.30 -41.89 26.73
CA LYS A 4 -0.22 -41.12 26.09
C LYS A 4 0.28 -40.05 27.06
N LYS A 5 1.57 -40.13 27.44
CA LYS A 5 2.27 -39.06 28.18
C LYS A 5 2.57 -37.92 27.21
N THR A 6 1.98 -36.76 27.45
CA THR A 6 2.31 -35.51 26.74
C THR A 6 3.73 -35.09 27.15
N ARG A 7 4.65 -35.09 26.19
CA ARG A 7 6.02 -34.61 26.38
C ARG A 7 5.95 -33.08 26.44
N ARG A 8 6.22 -32.47 27.60
CA ARG A 8 6.47 -31.02 27.68
C ARG A 8 7.74 -30.74 26.86
N VAL A 9 7.62 -29.82 25.91
CA VAL A 9 8.76 -29.29 25.17
C VAL A 9 9.26 -28.12 25.99
N ASP A 10 10.39 -28.31 26.66
CA ASP A 10 11.11 -27.21 27.30
C ASP A 10 11.69 -26.35 26.16
N LEU A 11 11.09 -25.17 25.93
CA LEU A 11 11.64 -24.18 25.02
C LEU A 11 12.91 -23.60 25.66
N PRO A 12 14.05 -23.55 24.94
CA PRO A 12 15.24 -22.89 25.45
C PRO A 12 14.91 -21.43 25.73
N GLU A 13 15.22 -20.95 26.93
CA GLU A 13 15.14 -19.53 27.24
C GLU A 13 16.02 -18.77 26.24
N GLY A 14 15.36 -18.02 25.36
CA GLY A 14 16.02 -17.24 24.33
C GLY A 14 16.97 -16.21 24.93
N PRO A 15 17.92 -15.69 24.15
CA PRO A 15 18.90 -14.73 24.62
C PRO A 15 18.21 -13.55 25.31
N THR A 16 18.68 -13.26 26.53
CA THR A 16 18.24 -12.15 27.37
C THR A 16 18.15 -10.87 26.56
N SER A 17 16.94 -10.33 26.52
CA SER A 17 16.55 -9.07 25.90
C SER A 17 17.70 -8.05 25.97
N SER A 18 18.22 -7.65 24.81
CA SER A 18 18.89 -6.36 24.68
C SER A 18 18.01 -5.28 25.34
N PRO A 19 18.57 -4.21 25.93
CA PRO A 19 17.77 -3.12 26.46
C PRO A 19 16.90 -2.60 25.33
N HIS A 20 15.61 -2.97 25.37
CA HIS A 20 14.67 -2.55 24.36
C HIS A 20 14.50 -1.04 24.58
N PRO A 21 14.65 -0.19 23.54
CA PRO A 21 14.18 1.18 23.65
C PRO A 21 12.76 1.14 24.24
N ASP A 22 12.49 2.04 25.18
CA ASP A 22 11.19 2.08 25.83
C ASP A 22 10.11 2.24 24.76
N GLY A 23 9.35 1.17 24.52
CA GLY A 23 8.36 1.12 23.45
C GLY A 23 7.28 2.18 23.63
N GLU A 24 7.03 2.58 24.88
CA GLU A 24 6.15 3.70 25.20
C GLU A 24 6.73 5.02 24.67
N GLN A 25 8.02 5.27 24.91
CA GLN A 25 8.70 6.47 24.40
C GLN A 25 8.74 6.49 22.87
N LEU A 26 9.03 5.36 22.22
CA LEU A 26 9.00 5.25 20.76
C LEU A 26 7.61 5.57 20.18
N LEU A 27 6.54 5.12 20.84
CA LEU A 27 5.16 5.44 20.42
C LEU A 27 4.81 6.91 20.66
N GLN A 28 5.22 7.48 21.80
CA GLN A 28 5.01 8.90 22.09
C GLN A 28 5.70 9.78 21.04
N ASP A 29 6.92 9.44 20.63
CA ASP A 29 7.67 10.17 19.60
C ASP A 29 7.11 9.91 18.19
N ALA A 30 6.44 8.77 17.97
CA ALA A 30 5.85 8.41 16.68
C ALA A 30 4.56 9.19 16.38
N ILE A 31 3.75 9.56 17.37
CA ILE A 31 2.45 10.22 17.16
C ILE A 31 2.59 11.57 16.43
N PRO A 32 3.46 12.52 16.86
CA PRO A 32 3.65 13.77 16.13
C PRO A 32 4.16 13.55 14.70
N ARG A 33 5.06 12.57 14.51
CA ARG A 33 5.60 12.22 13.19
C ARG A 33 4.53 11.65 12.27
N ALA A 34 3.64 10.82 12.80
CA ALA A 34 2.50 10.27 12.05
C ALA A 34 1.57 11.39 11.57
N LEU A 35 1.29 12.40 12.42
CA LEU A 35 0.50 13.57 12.04
C LEU A 35 1.19 14.42 10.96
N THR A 36 2.49 14.68 11.11
CA THR A 36 3.28 15.39 10.09
C THR A 36 3.27 14.64 8.77
N LEU A 37 3.51 13.33 8.79
CA LEU A 37 3.52 12.50 7.60
C LEU A 37 2.16 12.48 6.89
N ALA A 38 1.06 12.33 7.64
CA ALA A 38 -0.28 12.38 7.09
C ALA A 38 -0.59 13.73 6.43
N GLY A 39 -0.15 14.84 7.03
CA GLY A 39 -0.25 16.18 6.45
C GLY A 39 0.55 16.32 5.15
N SER A 40 1.83 15.95 5.18
CA SER A 40 2.71 16.04 4.00
C SER A 40 2.24 15.15 2.85
N ILE A 41 1.77 13.92 3.11
CA ILE A 41 1.20 13.07 2.04
C ILE A 41 0.00 13.75 1.38
N ARG A 42 -0.85 14.41 2.17
CA ARG A 42 -2.05 15.09 1.67
C ARG A 42 -1.69 16.32 0.83
N ASP A 43 -0.71 17.10 1.26
CA ASP A 43 -0.41 18.41 0.67
C ASP A 43 0.69 18.34 -0.42
N GLU A 44 1.65 17.43 -0.27
CA GLU A 44 2.86 17.31 -1.12
C GLU A 44 2.91 15.99 -1.90
N GLY A 45 2.07 15.00 -1.54
CA GLY A 45 2.03 13.69 -2.18
C GLY A 45 2.97 12.66 -1.57
N HIS A 46 2.99 11.46 -2.17
CA HIS A 46 3.71 10.30 -1.62
C HIS A 46 5.23 10.45 -1.61
N GLU A 47 5.79 11.36 -2.40
CA GLU A 47 7.24 11.63 -2.45
C GLU A 47 7.76 12.15 -1.10
N ALA A 48 6.92 12.84 -0.32
CA ALA A 48 7.27 13.36 0.99
C ALA A 48 7.57 12.26 2.03
N VAL A 49 7.08 11.03 1.81
CA VAL A 49 7.34 9.89 2.70
C VAL A 49 8.84 9.66 2.85
N ALA A 50 9.57 9.66 1.72
CA ALA A 50 10.99 9.36 1.72
C ALA A 50 11.78 10.36 2.59
N ALA A 51 11.45 11.65 2.53
CA ALA A 51 12.09 12.69 3.32
C ALA A 51 11.84 12.52 4.82
N VAL A 52 10.61 12.17 5.21
CA VAL A 52 10.22 11.99 6.62
C VAL A 52 10.82 10.70 7.21
N THR A 53 11.00 9.66 6.39
CA THR A 53 11.44 8.35 6.87
C THR A 53 12.94 8.07 6.70
N ALA A 54 13.68 8.93 5.98
CA ALA A 54 15.07 8.67 5.58
C ALA A 54 16.01 8.36 6.76
N ASP A 55 15.85 9.07 7.87
CA ASP A 55 16.75 8.99 9.03
C ASP A 55 16.21 8.12 10.17
N LEU A 56 15.07 7.44 9.96
CA LEU A 56 14.46 6.61 11.00
C LEU A 56 15.10 5.23 11.08
N THR A 57 15.36 4.79 12.30
CA THR A 57 15.75 3.41 12.58
C THR A 57 14.60 2.44 12.30
N ARG A 58 14.91 1.14 12.21
CA ARG A 58 13.89 0.11 12.03
C ARG A 58 12.83 0.14 13.13
N ASP A 59 13.22 0.32 14.38
CA ASP A 59 12.30 0.33 15.52
C ASP A 59 11.40 1.58 15.49
N GLU A 60 11.94 2.73 15.08
CA GLU A 60 11.16 3.96 14.87
C GLU A 60 10.19 3.84 13.70
N LEU A 61 10.59 3.19 12.60
CA LEU A 61 9.69 2.91 11.47
C LEU A 61 8.55 1.98 11.89
N VAL A 62 8.82 0.97 12.71
CA VAL A 62 7.79 0.08 13.27
C VAL A 62 6.85 0.86 14.18
N ALA A 63 7.37 1.68 15.09
CA ALA A 63 6.56 2.52 15.97
C ALA A 63 5.69 3.51 15.18
N LEU A 64 6.24 4.13 14.13
CA LEU A 64 5.52 5.02 13.22
C LEU A 64 4.38 4.29 12.49
N ALA A 65 4.64 3.09 11.96
CA ALA A 65 3.62 2.29 11.30
C ALA A 65 2.48 1.90 12.26
N VAL A 66 2.82 1.53 13.51
CA VAL A 66 1.83 1.22 14.54
C VAL A 66 1.00 2.45 14.92
N ALA A 67 1.64 3.61 15.08
CA ALA A 67 0.95 4.86 15.38
C ALA A 67 -0.03 5.26 14.26
N LEU A 68 0.39 5.17 13.00
CA LEU A 68 -0.48 5.41 11.84
C LEU A 68 -1.67 4.46 11.82
N ALA A 69 -1.45 3.17 12.05
CA ALA A 69 -2.52 2.17 12.09
C ALA A 69 -3.52 2.45 13.24
N ALA A 70 -3.03 2.90 14.40
CA ALA A 70 -3.87 3.23 15.55
C ALA A 70 -4.71 4.51 15.36
N MET A 71 -4.34 5.38 14.42
CA MET A 71 -5.12 6.58 14.07
C MET A 71 -6.31 6.28 13.17
N VAL A 72 -6.36 5.09 12.57
CA VAL A 72 -7.44 4.66 11.70
C VAL A 72 -8.60 4.14 12.54
N ASP A 73 -9.81 4.58 12.22
CA ASP A 73 -11.02 4.04 12.83
C ASP A 73 -11.16 2.54 12.51
N VAL A 74 -11.31 1.71 13.55
CA VAL A 74 -11.41 0.25 13.44
C VAL A 74 -12.64 -0.19 12.64
N ASP A 75 -13.69 0.63 12.63
CA ASP A 75 -14.93 0.35 11.92
C ASP A 75 -14.90 0.87 10.47
N ALA A 76 -13.85 1.59 10.06
CA ALA A 76 -13.71 2.06 8.68
C ALA A 76 -13.35 0.88 7.74
N PRO A 77 -14.08 0.70 6.63
CA PRO A 77 -13.75 -0.34 5.68
C PRO A 77 -12.44 0.00 4.96
N ALA A 78 -11.62 -1.03 4.69
CA ALA A 78 -10.33 -0.87 4.03
C ALA A 78 -10.41 -0.18 2.65
N SER A 79 -11.56 -0.30 1.97
CA SER A 79 -11.83 0.42 0.72
C SER A 79 -11.74 1.93 0.88
N ASP A 80 -12.28 2.47 1.97
CA ASP A 80 -12.34 3.91 2.20
C ASP A 80 -10.94 4.45 2.57
N LEU A 81 -10.15 3.60 3.21
CA LEU A 81 -8.74 3.84 3.50
C LEU A 81 -7.83 3.69 2.29
N LEU A 82 -8.29 3.14 1.18
CA LEU A 82 -7.53 3.00 -0.06
C LEU A 82 -8.05 3.91 -1.17
N ALA A 83 -9.18 4.58 -0.97
CA ALA A 83 -9.78 5.48 -1.95
C ALA A 83 -8.87 6.67 -2.33
N TRP A 84 -7.85 7.00 -1.53
CA TRP A 84 -6.83 7.99 -1.86
C TRP A 84 -5.71 7.46 -2.76
N VAL A 85 -5.63 6.14 -2.94
CA VAL A 85 -4.67 5.43 -3.80
C VAL A 85 -5.33 5.02 -5.13
N ASP A 86 -6.65 5.15 -5.24
CA ASP A 86 -7.35 4.95 -6.51
C ASP A 86 -6.98 6.07 -7.49
N GLU A 87 -5.98 5.79 -8.33
CA GLU A 87 -5.72 6.62 -9.50
C GLU A 87 -7.00 6.69 -10.34
N PRO A 88 -7.38 7.88 -10.82
CA PRO A 88 -8.58 8.02 -11.63
C PRO A 88 -8.49 7.10 -12.85
N GLU A 89 -9.58 6.36 -13.13
CA GLU A 89 -9.61 5.48 -14.30
C GLU A 89 -9.19 6.26 -15.56
N PRO A 90 -8.26 5.73 -16.37
CA PRO A 90 -7.77 6.45 -17.53
C PRO A 90 -8.89 6.68 -18.54
N THR A 91 -8.97 7.92 -19.01
CA THR A 91 -9.96 8.33 -19.99
C THR A 91 -9.75 7.61 -21.33
N PRO A 92 -10.80 7.44 -22.16
CA PRO A 92 -10.63 6.88 -23.49
C PRO A 92 -9.61 7.61 -24.37
N ALA A 93 -9.41 8.92 -24.14
CA ALA A 93 -8.39 9.70 -24.84
C ALA A 93 -6.97 9.29 -24.43
N GLN A 94 -6.71 9.13 -23.12
CA GLN A 94 -5.43 8.64 -22.60
C GLN A 94 -5.13 7.22 -23.09
N LEU A 95 -6.12 6.32 -23.03
CA LEU A 95 -5.97 4.94 -23.55
C LEU A 95 -5.57 4.92 -25.03
N ARG A 96 -6.19 5.77 -25.86
CA ARG A 96 -5.81 5.90 -27.28
C ARG A 96 -4.42 6.50 -27.46
N ALA A 97 -4.02 7.45 -26.62
CA ALA A 97 -2.69 8.06 -26.68
C ALA A 97 -1.59 7.04 -26.35
N TRP A 98 -1.78 6.23 -25.30
CA TRP A 98 -0.86 5.14 -24.95
C TRP A 98 -0.81 4.07 -26.04
N HIS A 99 -1.94 3.69 -26.63
CA HIS A 99 -1.94 2.78 -27.79
C HIS A 99 -1.13 3.33 -28.97
N ALA A 100 -1.26 4.63 -29.26
CA ALA A 100 -0.49 5.27 -30.31
C ALA A 100 1.03 5.29 -30.00
N ALA A 101 1.41 5.53 -28.74
CA ALA A 101 2.80 5.45 -28.28
C ALA A 101 3.39 4.03 -28.45
N TRP A 102 2.63 3.02 -28.02
CA TRP A 102 3.00 1.62 -28.23
C TRP A 102 3.20 1.28 -29.71
N LYS A 103 2.32 1.77 -30.59
CA LYS A 103 2.45 1.59 -32.04
C LYS A 103 3.67 2.30 -32.65
N ARG A 104 4.20 3.33 -32.01
CA ARG A 104 5.46 3.98 -32.39
C ARG A 104 6.70 3.23 -31.86
N GLY A 105 6.52 2.19 -31.07
CA GLY A 105 7.60 1.39 -30.51
C GLY A 105 8.10 1.85 -29.14
N GLU A 106 7.38 2.76 -28.48
CA GLU A 106 7.66 3.16 -27.09
C GLU A 106 7.32 1.98 -26.16
N GLN A 107 8.24 1.63 -25.24
CA GLN A 107 8.14 0.44 -24.38
C GLN A 107 8.45 0.70 -22.91
N ASP A 108 8.29 1.95 -22.44
CA ASP A 108 8.29 2.21 -21.00
C ASP A 108 7.10 1.52 -20.31
N ASP A 109 7.17 1.45 -18.98
CA ASP A 109 6.20 0.72 -18.17
C ASP A 109 4.80 1.34 -18.23
N VAL A 110 4.71 2.67 -18.36
CA VAL A 110 3.44 3.40 -18.51
C VAL A 110 2.76 3.02 -19.82
N THR A 111 3.50 2.99 -20.91
CA THR A 111 3.00 2.65 -22.25
C THR A 111 2.57 1.19 -22.33
N ARG A 112 3.32 0.27 -21.70
CA ARG A 112 2.93 -1.15 -21.61
C ARG A 112 1.63 -1.35 -20.85
N GLU A 113 1.50 -0.71 -19.69
CA GLU A 113 0.28 -0.83 -18.88
C GLU A 113 -0.90 -0.14 -19.59
N GLY A 114 -0.68 1.02 -20.19
CA GLY A 114 -1.66 1.72 -21.01
C GLY A 114 -2.19 0.87 -22.18
N GLU A 115 -1.32 0.11 -22.85
CA GLU A 115 -1.73 -0.82 -23.92
C GLU A 115 -2.65 -1.94 -23.39
N ARG A 116 -2.32 -2.53 -22.24
CA ARG A 116 -3.17 -3.57 -21.61
C ARG A 116 -4.56 -3.02 -21.29
N LEU A 117 -4.60 -1.84 -20.68
CA LEU A 117 -5.84 -1.15 -20.32
C LEU A 117 -6.66 -0.79 -21.56
N TYR A 118 -6.00 -0.33 -22.64
CA TYR A 118 -6.67 -0.04 -23.92
C TYR A 118 -7.34 -1.29 -24.51
N GLN A 119 -6.63 -2.43 -24.57
CA GLN A 119 -7.19 -3.67 -25.10
C GLN A 119 -8.39 -4.16 -24.28
N ALA A 120 -8.29 -4.09 -22.94
CA ALA A 120 -9.40 -4.44 -22.05
C ALA A 120 -10.62 -3.52 -22.25
N TRP A 121 -10.40 -2.21 -22.34
CA TRP A 121 -11.46 -1.23 -22.63
C TRP A 121 -12.13 -1.49 -23.98
N ARG A 122 -11.34 -1.69 -25.04
CA ARG A 122 -11.83 -1.96 -26.41
C ARG A 122 -12.65 -3.25 -26.48
N HIS A 123 -12.26 -4.28 -25.75
CA HIS A 123 -13.02 -5.53 -25.67
C HIS A 123 -14.37 -5.33 -24.94
N ARG A 124 -14.40 -4.56 -23.83
CA ARG A 124 -15.64 -4.20 -23.13
C ARG A 124 -16.60 -3.42 -24.02
N GLU A 125 -16.09 -2.42 -24.75
CA GLU A 125 -16.90 -1.60 -25.66
C GLU A 125 -17.51 -2.43 -26.80
N GLN A 126 -16.73 -3.35 -27.38
CA GLN A 126 -17.24 -4.24 -28.43
C GLN A 126 -18.36 -5.15 -27.94
N ARG A 127 -18.23 -5.72 -26.74
CA ARG A 127 -19.28 -6.54 -26.12
C ARG A 127 -20.55 -5.73 -25.88
N ALA A 128 -20.42 -4.51 -25.36
CA ALA A 128 -21.56 -3.64 -25.11
C ALA A 128 -22.32 -3.29 -26.40
N ARG A 129 -21.59 -2.99 -27.49
CA ARG A 129 -22.19 -2.73 -28.81
C ARG A 129 -22.93 -3.94 -29.38
N PHE A 130 -22.38 -5.14 -29.22
CA PHE A 130 -23.02 -6.37 -29.68
C PHE A 130 -24.33 -6.65 -28.94
N VAL A 131 -24.35 -6.46 -27.61
CA VAL A 131 -25.56 -6.60 -26.79
C VAL A 131 -26.61 -5.56 -27.16
N ALA A 132 -26.22 -4.31 -27.42
CA ALA A 132 -27.16 -3.25 -27.78
C ALA A 132 -27.77 -3.40 -29.19
N ALA A 133 -27.18 -4.23 -30.05
CA ALA A 133 -27.64 -4.48 -31.41
C ALA A 133 -28.46 -5.78 -31.57
N SER A 134 -28.63 -6.55 -30.49
CA SER A 134 -29.41 -7.79 -30.42
C SER A 134 -30.78 -7.54 -29.80
#